data_AF-A0A061JLH6-F1
#
_entry.id   AF-A0A061JLH6-F1
#
_cell.length_a   1.000
_cell.length_b   1.000
_cell.length_c   1.000
_cell.angle_alpha   90.00
_cell.angle_beta   90.00
_cell.angle_gamma   90.00
#
_symmetry.space_group_name_H-M   'P 1'
#
loop_
_entity.id
_entity.type
_entity.pdbx_description
1 polymer ?
#
loop_
_entity_poly.entity_id
_entity_poly.type
_entity_poly.pdbx_seq_one_letter_code
_entity_poly.pdbx_strand_id
1 'polypeptide(L)'
;MRFARFVLLAQALVMASLSLAYWLRPYEMANLNGMLLMESASVSHMRVYYGGLQLGLALFLIWAARAPERARPALMMLMMTMAALVLGRLVSLWLDGGALGSFDLASLGYRVLAAILAGAAWHFVREPCEPEPERLEPATRRLASEPPKPFQLGDAPSAVEPPSEVAAQPFRRDDPAR
;
A
#
# COMPACT_ATOMS: atom_id res chain seq x y z
N MET A 1 -3.15 0.19 -16.26
CA MET A 1 -3.83 1.24 -15.44
C MET A 1 -5.18 1.73 -15.99
N ARG A 2 -5.31 2.13 -17.27
CA ARG A 2 -6.58 2.67 -17.81
C ARG A 2 -7.77 1.70 -17.66
N PHE A 3 -7.54 0.41 -17.92
CA PHE A 3 -8.55 -0.64 -17.78
C PHE A 3 -9.04 -0.81 -16.32
N ALA A 4 -8.12 -0.93 -15.36
CA ALA A 4 -8.46 -1.01 -13.94
C ALA A 4 -9.26 0.21 -13.46
N ARG A 5 -8.84 1.41 -13.86
CA ARG A 5 -9.57 2.65 -13.56
C ARG A 5 -10.97 2.65 -14.18
N PHE A 6 -11.10 2.19 -15.42
CA PHE A 6 -12.39 2.07 -16.08
C PHE A 6 -13.32 1.11 -15.32
N VAL A 7 -12.85 -0.08 -14.94
CA VAL A 7 -13.63 -1.06 -14.18
C VAL A 7 -14.09 -0.49 -12.84
N LEU A 8 -13.19 0.16 -12.09
CA LEU A 8 -13.53 0.79 -10.81
C LEU A 8 -14.57 1.91 -10.96
N LEU A 9 -14.42 2.78 -11.96
CA LEU A 9 -15.34 3.89 -12.19
C LEU A 9 -16.70 3.43 -12.73
N ALA A 10 -16.71 2.46 -13.65
CA ALA A 10 -17.94 1.86 -14.16
C ALA A 10 -18.72 1.21 -13.01
N GLN A 11 -18.02 0.47 -12.15
CA GLN A 11 -18.62 -0.14 -10.97
C GLN A 11 -19.15 0.92 -9.99
N ALA A 12 -18.36 1.95 -9.71
CA ALA A 12 -18.77 3.03 -8.82
C ALA A 12 -20.02 3.76 -9.34
N LEU A 13 -20.11 3.96 -10.66
CA LEU A 13 -21.27 4.59 -11.29
C LEU A 13 -22.53 3.74 -11.06
N VAL A 14 -22.47 2.43 -11.33
CA VAL A 14 -23.61 1.53 -11.09
C VAL A 14 -24.03 1.55 -9.62
N MET A 15 -23.07 1.52 -8.71
CA MET A 15 -23.33 1.56 -7.28
C MET A 15 -23.95 2.90 -6.83
N ALA A 16 -23.45 4.03 -7.33
CA ALA A 16 -24.00 5.34 -7.03
C ALA A 16 -25.44 5.50 -7.57
N SER A 17 -25.68 5.04 -8.81
CA SER A 17 -27.03 5.08 -9.42
C SER A 17 -28.03 4.21 -8.66
N LEU A 18 -27.66 2.97 -8.31
CA LEU A 18 -28.50 2.09 -7.51
C LEU A 18 -28.75 2.68 -6.12
N SER A 19 -27.71 3.20 -5.47
CA SER A 19 -27.85 3.86 -4.17
C SER A 19 -28.88 4.98 -4.21
N LEU A 20 -28.81 5.83 -5.24
CA LEU A 20 -29.72 6.95 -5.39
C LEU A 20 -31.16 6.46 -5.64
N ALA A 21 -31.32 5.39 -6.43
CA ALA A 21 -32.61 4.75 -6.66
C ALA A 21 -33.22 4.20 -5.35
N TYR A 22 -32.43 3.54 -4.49
CA TYR A 22 -32.89 3.06 -3.18
C TYR A 22 -33.26 4.18 -2.21
N TRP A 23 -32.65 5.37 -2.32
CA TRP A 23 -33.03 6.53 -1.51
C TRP A 23 -34.33 7.17 -1.97
N LEU A 24 -34.46 7.40 -3.28
CA LEU A 24 -35.61 8.09 -3.87
C LEU A 24 -36.86 7.21 -3.96
N ARG A 25 -36.69 5.93 -4.32
CA ARG A 25 -37.78 4.98 -4.59
C ARG A 25 -37.58 3.63 -3.85
N PRO A 26 -37.49 3.62 -2.51
CA PRO A 26 -37.21 2.39 -1.75
C PRO A 26 -38.28 1.31 -1.94
N TYR A 27 -39.56 1.69 -2.04
CA TYR A 27 -40.68 0.75 -2.21
C TYR A 27 -40.65 0.01 -3.55
N GLU A 28 -40.45 0.75 -4.64
CA GLU A 28 -40.37 0.16 -5.97
C GLU A 28 -39.16 -0.78 -6.08
N MET A 29 -38.02 -0.36 -5.56
CA MET A 29 -36.79 -1.16 -5.57
C MET A 29 -36.92 -2.41 -4.68
N ALA A 30 -37.58 -2.33 -3.54
CA ALA A 30 -37.86 -3.51 -2.72
C ALA A 30 -38.80 -4.48 -3.44
N ASN A 31 -39.86 -3.97 -4.07
CA ASN A 31 -40.81 -4.79 -4.81
C ASN A 31 -40.17 -5.51 -6.00
N LEU A 32 -39.19 -4.87 -6.68
CA LEU A 32 -38.38 -5.52 -7.73
C LEU A 32 -37.58 -6.73 -7.21
N ASN A 33 -37.20 -6.72 -5.94
CA ASN A 33 -36.54 -7.85 -5.25
C ASN A 33 -37.57 -8.80 -4.59
N GLY A 34 -38.86 -8.66 -4.87
CA GLY A 34 -39.93 -9.44 -4.24
C GLY A 34 -40.15 -9.12 -2.76
N MET A 35 -39.61 -8.01 -2.25
CA MET A 35 -39.75 -7.59 -0.85
C MET A 35 -40.89 -6.59 -0.68
N LEU A 36 -41.71 -6.82 0.35
CA LEU A 36 -42.75 -5.89 0.80
C LEU A 36 -42.29 -5.19 2.07
N LEU A 37 -42.09 -3.88 1.98
CA LEU A 37 -41.73 -3.03 3.12
C LEU A 37 -43.00 -2.67 3.90
N MET A 38 -43.23 -3.33 5.03
CA MET A 38 -44.43 -3.13 5.85
C MET A 38 -44.30 -1.94 6.81
N GLU A 39 -43.11 -1.70 7.36
CA GLU A 39 -42.87 -0.68 8.37
C GLU A 39 -41.92 0.42 7.89
N SER A 40 -42.08 1.63 8.44
CA SER A 40 -41.17 2.75 8.20
C SER A 40 -39.72 2.43 8.62
N ALA A 41 -39.54 1.59 9.64
CA ALA A 41 -38.23 1.08 10.04
C ALA A 41 -37.58 0.23 8.92
N SER A 42 -38.35 -0.60 8.24
CA SER A 42 -37.86 -1.42 7.11
C SER A 42 -37.38 -0.54 5.96
N VAL A 43 -38.10 0.56 5.68
CA VAL A 43 -37.70 1.55 4.66
C VAL A 43 -36.40 2.25 5.05
N SER A 44 -36.24 2.59 6.33
CA SER A 44 -35.00 3.16 6.86
C SER A 44 -33.83 2.20 6.68
N HIS A 45 -33.99 0.93 7.07
CA HIS A 45 -32.97 -0.10 6.86
C HIS A 45 -32.61 -0.26 5.40
N MET A 46 -33.60 -0.24 4.50
CA MET A 46 -33.38 -0.31 3.06
C MET A 46 -32.47 0.83 2.57
N ARG A 47 -32.75 2.07 2.99
CA ARG A 47 -31.95 3.25 2.63
C ARG A 47 -30.55 3.24 3.20
N VAL A 48 -30.36 2.65 4.39
CA VAL A 48 -29.04 2.55 5.02
C VAL A 48 -28.20 1.48 4.34
N TYR A 49 -28.73 0.27 4.17
CA TYR A 49 -27.96 -0.88 3.67
C TYR A 49 -27.87 -0.97 2.15
N TYR A 50 -28.95 -0.66 1.42
CA TYR A 50 -28.93 -0.71 -0.05
C TYR A 50 -28.62 0.65 -0.67
N GLY A 51 -28.90 1.74 0.06
CA GLY A 51 -28.48 3.09 -0.32
C GLY A 51 -27.10 3.42 0.23
N GLY A 52 -27.03 3.76 1.51
CA GLY A 52 -25.85 4.33 2.16
C GLY A 52 -24.57 3.50 2.05
N LEU A 53 -24.64 2.19 2.32
CA LEU A 53 -23.48 1.29 2.17
C LEU A 53 -23.00 1.24 0.71
N GLN A 54 -23.95 1.17 -0.24
CA GLN A 54 -23.64 1.12 -1.66
C GLN A 54 -23.02 2.45 -2.15
N LEU A 55 -23.48 3.59 -1.61
CA LEU A 55 -22.86 4.90 -1.85
C LEU A 55 -21.45 4.98 -1.28
N GLY A 56 -21.25 4.53 -0.04
CA GLY A 56 -19.94 4.54 0.62
C GLY A 56 -18.91 3.74 -0.16
N LEU A 57 -19.29 2.55 -0.63
CA LEU A 57 -18.44 1.74 -1.51
C LEU A 57 -18.18 2.43 -2.86
N ALA A 58 -19.18 3.07 -3.48
CA ALA A 58 -18.99 3.82 -4.72
C ALA A 58 -17.96 4.94 -4.56
N LEU A 59 -18.05 5.72 -3.48
CA LEU A 59 -17.11 6.79 -3.15
C LEU A 59 -15.70 6.25 -2.91
N PHE A 60 -15.58 5.12 -2.19
CA PHE A 60 -14.30 4.44 -1.99
C PHE A 60 -13.67 4.02 -3.33
N LEU A 61 -14.44 3.44 -4.25
CA LEU A 61 -13.95 3.04 -5.57
C LEU A 61 -13.51 4.25 -6.42
N ILE A 62 -14.26 5.35 -6.38
CA ILE A 62 -13.89 6.62 -7.06
C ILE A 62 -12.58 7.18 -6.50
N TRP A 63 -12.41 7.13 -5.18
CA TRP A 63 -11.18 7.56 -4.51
C TRP A 63 -10.00 6.67 -4.86
N ALA A 64 -10.18 5.34 -4.82
CA ALA A 64 -9.14 4.38 -5.16
C ALA A 64 -8.72 4.44 -6.64
N ALA A 65 -9.66 4.78 -7.53
CA ALA A 65 -9.40 4.95 -8.96
C ALA A 65 -8.47 6.13 -9.30
N ARG A 66 -8.17 7.04 -8.33
CA ARG A 66 -7.29 8.20 -8.55
C ARG A 66 -5.80 7.87 -8.53
N ALA A 67 -5.38 6.82 -7.82
CA ALA A 67 -3.98 6.48 -7.67
C ALA A 67 -3.74 4.99 -8.02
N PRO A 68 -2.72 4.68 -8.82
CA PRO A 68 -2.41 3.30 -9.22
C PRO A 68 -2.16 2.37 -8.03
N GLU A 69 -1.49 2.87 -6.98
CA GLU A 69 -1.18 2.13 -5.76
C GLU A 69 -2.46 1.66 -5.02
N ARG A 70 -3.53 2.47 -5.07
CA ARG A 70 -4.80 2.19 -4.38
C ARG A 70 -5.75 1.33 -5.21
N ALA A 71 -5.57 1.32 -6.53
CA ALA A 71 -6.46 0.60 -7.43
C ALA A 71 -6.40 -0.92 -7.22
N ARG A 72 -5.20 -1.48 -6.97
CA ARG A 72 -5.03 -2.92 -6.75
C ARG A 72 -5.76 -3.45 -5.51
N PRO A 73 -5.56 -2.89 -4.29
CA PRO A 73 -6.30 -3.35 -3.12
C PRO A 73 -7.82 -3.11 -3.26
N ALA A 74 -8.23 -2.02 -3.93
CA ALA A 74 -9.65 -1.77 -4.18
C ALA A 74 -10.28 -2.78 -5.15
N LEU A 75 -9.57 -3.24 -6.18
CA LEU A 75 -10.03 -4.30 -7.07
C LEU A 75 -10.16 -5.64 -6.34
N MET A 76 -9.23 -5.95 -5.44
CA MET A 76 -9.31 -7.16 -4.62
C MET A 76 -10.50 -7.11 -3.67
N MET A 77 -10.70 -5.97 -2.99
CA MET A 77 -11.89 -5.75 -2.16
C MET A 77 -13.17 -5.89 -2.98
N LEU A 78 -13.25 -5.26 -4.15
CA LEU A 78 -14.40 -5.35 -5.04
C LEU A 78 -14.69 -6.79 -5.47
N MET A 79 -13.66 -7.54 -5.87
CA MET A 79 -13.77 -8.95 -6.23
C MET A 79 -14.30 -9.78 -5.06
N MET A 80 -13.74 -9.62 -3.87
CA MET A 80 -14.17 -10.36 -2.67
C MET A 80 -15.62 -10.03 -2.29
N THR A 81 -16.01 -8.75 -2.32
CA THR A 81 -17.38 -8.32 -2.03
C THR A 81 -18.35 -8.93 -3.04
N MET A 82 -18.06 -8.87 -4.34
CA MET A 82 -18.96 -9.43 -5.36
C MET A 82 -19.06 -10.95 -5.25
N ALA A 83 -17.95 -11.63 -5.02
CA ALA A 83 -17.94 -13.09 -4.81
C ALA A 83 -18.73 -13.48 -3.56
N ALA A 84 -18.56 -12.76 -2.44
CA ALA A 84 -19.33 -13.00 -1.22
C ALA A 84 -20.84 -12.79 -1.43
N LEU A 85 -21.24 -11.77 -2.19
CA LEU A 85 -22.65 -11.53 -2.52
C LEU A 85 -23.23 -12.59 -3.45
N VAL A 86 -22.43 -13.14 -4.38
CA VAL A 86 -22.82 -14.27 -5.23
C VAL A 86 -23.00 -15.52 -4.37
N LEU A 87 -22.00 -15.87 -3.55
CA LEU A 87 -22.05 -17.02 -2.67
C LEU A 87 -23.22 -16.94 -1.68
N GLY A 88 -23.42 -15.78 -1.05
CA GLY A 88 -24.56 -15.55 -0.18
C GLY A 88 -25.89 -15.79 -0.89
N ARG A 89 -26.03 -15.35 -2.15
CA ARG A 89 -27.23 -15.61 -2.94
C ARG A 89 -27.40 -17.08 -3.30
N LEU A 90 -26.32 -17.80 -3.62
CA LEU A 90 -26.36 -19.24 -3.90
C LEU A 90 -26.74 -20.05 -2.65
N VAL A 91 -26.21 -19.68 -1.47
CA VAL A 91 -26.59 -20.29 -0.20
C VAL A 91 -28.07 -20.03 0.11
N SER A 92 -28.54 -18.78 -0.03
CA SER A 92 -29.97 -18.48 0.12
C SER A 92 -30.83 -19.28 -0.85
N LEU A 93 -30.45 -19.36 -2.12
CA LEU A 93 -31.18 -20.12 -3.13
C LEU A 93 -31.29 -21.61 -2.78
N TRP A 94 -30.22 -22.18 -2.22
CA TRP A 94 -30.20 -23.56 -1.77
C TRP A 94 -31.13 -23.79 -0.56
N LEU A 95 -31.18 -22.84 0.37
CA LEU A 95 -32.07 -22.89 1.53
C LEU A 95 -33.55 -22.64 1.17
N ASP A 96 -33.81 -21.73 0.22
CA ASP A 96 -35.14 -21.26 -0.18
C ASP A 96 -35.80 -22.16 -1.25
N GLY A 97 -35.17 -23.27 -1.64
CA GLY A 97 -35.76 -24.26 -2.54
C GLY A 97 -35.73 -23.90 -4.04
N GLY A 98 -34.87 -22.96 -4.46
CA GLY A 98 -34.54 -22.80 -5.88
C GLY A 98 -35.33 -21.75 -6.68
N ALA A 99 -36.13 -20.89 -6.04
CA ALA A 99 -36.84 -19.83 -6.76
C ALA A 99 -35.94 -18.61 -7.05
N LEU A 100 -35.71 -18.31 -8.34
CA LEU A 100 -35.09 -17.06 -8.78
C LEU A 100 -36.09 -16.23 -9.58
N GLY A 101 -36.37 -15.01 -9.12
CA GLY A 101 -37.05 -14.02 -9.95
C GLY A 101 -36.14 -13.53 -11.09
N SER A 102 -36.73 -13.00 -12.15
CA SER A 102 -35.98 -12.47 -13.31
C SER A 102 -34.98 -11.38 -12.92
N PHE A 103 -35.33 -10.52 -11.95
CA PHE A 103 -34.44 -9.49 -11.42
C PHE A 103 -33.25 -10.07 -10.65
N ASP A 104 -33.49 -11.13 -9.86
CA ASP A 104 -32.43 -11.80 -9.11
C ASP A 104 -31.43 -12.50 -10.02
N LEU A 105 -31.90 -13.13 -11.09
CA LEU A 105 -31.03 -13.76 -12.08
C LEU A 105 -30.16 -12.71 -12.79
N ALA A 106 -30.75 -11.59 -13.20
CA ALA A 106 -30.02 -10.48 -13.81
C ALA A 106 -28.99 -9.87 -12.85
N SER A 107 -29.38 -9.65 -11.59
CA SER A 107 -28.51 -9.15 -10.52
C SER A 107 -27.34 -10.11 -10.23
N LEU A 108 -27.62 -11.42 -10.19
CA LEU A 108 -26.61 -12.46 -10.00
C LEU A 108 -25.61 -12.48 -11.17
N GLY A 109 -26.11 -12.46 -12.41
CA GLY A 109 -25.28 -12.41 -13.61
C GLY A 109 -24.39 -11.16 -13.63
N TYR A 110 -24.94 -10.00 -13.26
CA TYR A 110 -24.18 -8.77 -13.11
C TYR A 110 -23.06 -8.90 -12.06
N ARG A 111 -23.34 -9.46 -10.87
CA ARG A 111 -22.32 -9.62 -9.81
C ARG A 111 -21.20 -10.56 -10.24
N VAL A 112 -21.53 -11.66 -10.92
CA VAL A 112 -20.54 -12.58 -11.48
C VAL A 112 -19.68 -11.88 -12.52
N LEU A 113 -20.29 -11.13 -13.45
CA LEU A 113 -19.57 -10.36 -14.45
C LEU A 113 -18.66 -9.31 -13.80
N ALA A 114 -19.15 -8.58 -12.79
CA ALA A 114 -18.37 -7.59 -12.05
C ALA A 114 -17.17 -8.23 -11.32
N ALA A 115 -17.36 -9.41 -10.70
CA ALA A 115 -16.28 -10.16 -10.07
C ALA A 115 -15.21 -10.60 -11.07
N ILE A 116 -15.62 -11.13 -12.23
CA ILE A 116 -14.72 -11.54 -13.31
C ILE A 116 -13.94 -10.33 -13.85
N LEU A 117 -14.61 -9.20 -14.11
CA LEU A 117 -13.97 -7.98 -14.59
C LEU A 117 -12.99 -7.42 -13.56
N ALA A 118 -13.32 -7.45 -12.28
CA ALA A 118 -12.43 -7.03 -11.20
C ALA A 118 -11.19 -7.93 -11.10
N GLY A 119 -11.37 -9.26 -11.17
CA GLY A 119 -10.28 -10.24 -11.16
C GLY A 119 -9.37 -10.11 -12.40
N ALA A 120 -9.95 -9.94 -13.59
CA ALA A 120 -9.21 -9.68 -14.81
C ALA A 120 -8.41 -8.37 -14.70
N ALA A 121 -9.04 -7.29 -14.25
CA ALA A 121 -8.39 -6.01 -14.04
C ALA A 121 -7.24 -6.10 -13.02
N TRP A 122 -7.42 -6.87 -11.95
CA TRP A 122 -6.37 -7.12 -10.96
C TRP A 122 -5.19 -7.88 -11.58
N HIS A 123 -5.46 -8.92 -12.37
CA HIS A 123 -4.42 -9.69 -13.07
C HIS A 123 -3.66 -8.85 -14.10
N PHE A 124 -4.29 -7.88 -14.75
CA PHE A 124 -3.61 -6.96 -15.68
C PHE A 124 -2.81 -5.86 -14.99
N VAL A 125 -2.97 -5.63 -13.69
CA VAL A 125 -2.23 -4.64 -12.90
C VAL A 125 -0.97 -5.26 -12.27
N ARG A 126 -0.44 -6.37 -12.82
CA ARG A 126 0.81 -7.03 -12.41
C ARG A 126 1.87 -6.02 -11.97
N GLU A 127 2.37 -6.24 -10.75
CA GLU A 127 3.28 -5.38 -10.00
C GLU A 127 4.40 -4.83 -10.91
N PRO A 128 4.70 -3.51 -10.86
CA PRO A 128 6.08 -3.11 -11.08
C PRO A 128 6.87 -3.93 -10.08
N CYS A 129 7.77 -4.80 -10.58
CA CYS A 129 8.82 -5.40 -9.75
C CYS A 129 9.36 -4.26 -8.90
N GLU A 130 9.13 -4.31 -7.59
CA GLU A 130 9.75 -3.37 -6.67
C GLU A 130 11.24 -3.44 -7.04
N PRO A 131 11.86 -2.35 -7.53
CA PRO A 131 13.27 -2.42 -7.88
C PRO A 131 13.95 -2.92 -6.62
N GLU A 132 14.55 -4.12 -6.72
CA GLU A 132 15.22 -4.80 -5.63
C GLU A 132 15.98 -3.73 -4.87
N PRO A 133 15.66 -3.50 -3.57
CA PRO A 133 16.14 -2.33 -2.85
C PRO A 133 17.63 -2.29 -3.10
N GLU A 134 18.06 -1.31 -3.90
CA GLU A 134 19.41 -1.25 -4.44
C GLU A 134 20.28 -1.47 -3.22
N ARG A 135 20.90 -2.66 -3.14
CA ARG A 135 21.68 -3.04 -1.96
C ARG A 135 22.70 -1.94 -1.91
N LEU A 136 22.49 -0.99 -1.01
CA LEU A 136 23.46 0.06 -0.75
C LEU A 136 24.65 -0.76 -0.30
N GLU A 137 25.59 -0.98 -1.23
CA GLU A 137 26.90 -1.49 -0.92
C GLU A 137 27.28 -0.70 0.32
N PRO A 138 27.43 -1.37 1.49
CA PRO A 138 27.70 -0.65 2.72
C PRO A 138 28.83 0.28 2.37
N ALA A 139 28.68 1.57 2.67
CA ALA A 139 29.68 2.56 2.30
C ALA A 139 31.00 2.11 2.92
N THR A 140 31.76 1.28 2.19
CA THR A 140 33.16 1.07 2.36
C THR A 140 33.65 2.42 1.93
N ARG A 141 33.65 3.33 2.89
CA ARG A 141 34.54 4.47 2.97
C ARG A 141 35.84 3.90 2.44
N ARG A 142 36.13 4.13 1.16
CA ARG A 142 37.49 3.97 0.68
C ARG A 142 38.23 4.95 1.56
N LEU A 143 38.81 4.42 2.63
CA LEU A 143 39.87 5.08 3.34
C LEU A 143 40.79 5.47 2.20
N ALA A 144 40.91 6.79 1.97
CA ALA A 144 41.95 7.29 1.10
C ALA A 144 43.21 6.53 1.48
N SER A 145 43.93 6.04 0.48
CA SER A 145 45.23 5.39 0.62
C SER A 145 46.25 6.42 1.12
N GLU A 146 46.00 6.95 2.30
CA GLU A 146 46.85 7.86 3.02
C GLU A 146 47.46 7.02 4.14
N PRO A 147 48.79 6.87 4.16
CA PRO A 147 49.43 6.09 5.21
C PRO A 147 49.05 6.70 6.57
N PRO A 148 48.68 5.87 7.57
CA PRO A 148 48.24 6.38 8.85
C PRO A 148 49.32 7.28 9.45
N LYS A 149 48.94 8.51 9.82
CA LYS A 149 49.84 9.40 10.57
C LYS A 149 50.28 8.66 11.85
N PRO A 150 51.58 8.62 12.17
CA PRO A 150 52.04 7.98 13.39
C PRO A 150 51.39 8.69 14.57
N PHE A 151 50.88 7.88 15.49
CA PHE A 151 50.26 8.38 16.71
C PHE A 151 51.32 9.17 17.50
N GLN A 152 51.02 10.41 17.86
CA GLN A 152 51.83 11.14 18.82
C GLN A 152 51.28 10.81 20.21
N LEU A 153 52.00 9.97 20.96
CA LEU A 153 51.80 9.79 22.38
C LEU A 153 52.06 11.15 23.03
N GLY A 154 51.07 11.71 23.73
CA GLY A 154 51.17 13.03 24.34
C GLY A 154 52.43 13.20 25.19
N ASP A 155 52.93 14.44 25.23
CA ASP A 155 54.16 14.84 25.89
C ASP A 155 54.33 14.17 27.26
N ALA A 156 55.24 13.21 27.33
CA ALA A 156 55.80 12.80 28.60
C ALA A 156 56.54 14.03 29.19
N PRO A 157 56.37 14.35 30.49
CA PRO A 157 57.04 15.50 31.09
C PRO A 157 58.56 15.38 30.92
N SER A 158 59.20 16.45 30.42
CA SER A 158 60.64 16.53 30.14
C SER A 158 61.45 15.86 31.24
N ALA A 159 62.13 14.77 30.88
CA ALA A 159 63.20 14.24 31.69
C ALA A 159 64.26 15.34 31.84
N VAL A 160 64.42 15.80 33.07
CA VAL A 160 65.46 16.72 33.52
C VAL A 160 66.81 16.26 32.96
N GLU A 161 67.44 17.08 32.12
CA GLU A 161 68.82 16.87 31.66
C GLU A 161 69.75 16.86 32.88
N PRO A 162 70.52 15.78 33.12
CA PRO A 162 71.67 15.88 34.02
C PRO A 162 72.76 16.75 33.37
N PRO A 163 73.51 17.52 34.17
CA PRO A 163 74.40 18.56 33.67
C PRO A 163 75.51 18.00 32.77
N SER A 164 75.76 18.75 31.69
CA SER A 164 76.78 18.53 30.66
C SER A 164 78.14 18.13 31.24
N GLU A 165 78.52 16.87 31.03
CA GLU A 165 79.89 16.42 31.22
C GLU A 165 80.77 17.04 30.13
N VAL A 166 81.69 17.90 30.58
CA VAL A 166 82.68 18.58 29.74
C VAL A 166 83.57 17.53 29.09
N ALA A 167 83.30 17.20 27.82
CA ALA A 167 84.20 16.38 27.03
C ALA A 167 85.49 17.19 26.75
N ALA A 168 86.53 16.88 27.52
CA ALA A 168 87.88 17.36 27.31
C ALA A 168 88.34 17.04 25.87
N GLN A 169 88.67 18.08 25.11
CA GLN A 169 89.27 17.90 23.79
C GLN A 169 90.66 17.26 23.94
N PRO A 170 91.02 16.26 23.10
CA PRO A 170 92.33 15.64 23.17
C PRO A 170 93.43 16.62 22.74
N PHE A 171 94.35 16.84 23.67
CA PHE A 171 95.52 17.71 23.59
C PHE A 171 96.41 17.34 22.39
N ARG A 172 96.50 18.22 21.38
CA ARG A 172 97.47 18.07 20.29
C ARG A 172 98.77 18.75 20.70
N ARG A 173 99.77 17.93 21.02
CA ARG A 173 101.15 18.29 21.33
C ARG A 173 101.85 18.65 20.01
N ASP A 174 101.97 19.95 19.72
CA ASP A 174 103.01 20.59 18.89
C ASP A 174 102.67 22.09 18.69
N ASP A 175 103.14 22.92 19.64
CA ASP A 175 103.76 24.28 19.58
C ASP A 175 103.42 25.33 18.48
N PRO A 176 103.78 26.65 18.63
CA PRO A 176 104.60 27.27 19.69
C PRO A 176 104.05 28.56 20.33
N ALA A 177 104.66 28.89 21.46
CA ALA A 177 104.58 30.18 22.14
C ALA A 177 105.11 31.35 21.27
N ARG A 178 104.32 32.41 21.19
CA ARG A 178 104.79 33.81 21.14
C ARG A 178 103.70 34.74 21.66
#